data_AF-T1B1D4-F1
#
_entry.id   AF-T1B1D4-F1
#
_cell.length_a   1.000
_cell.length_b   1.000
_cell.length_c   1.000
_cell.angle_alpha   90.00
_cell.angle_beta   90.00
_cell.angle_gamma   90.00
#
_symmetry.space_group_name_H-M   'P 1'
#
loop_
_entity.id
_entity.type
_entity.pdbx_description
1 polymer ?
#
loop_
_entity_poly.entity_id
_entity_poly.type
_entity_poly.pdbx_seq_one_letter_code
_entity_poly.pdbx_strand_id
1 'polypeptide(L)'
;MYTTSYFNPSKNFKEENKELREENKKLRTRVEKLENELRKYTNENTPSSMVPPFLKDLEKKVDKEMKDERPKDDAQPKQNARNSRPEPDKIEIHKIETCPDCGMTLTKRKRTYKRIVIDIKNIETETTEHISETGHCSNCDNVVKAEVPNTLPNIKYGINVVSLISVMSIGLNVTTNGISSFLKDVIGIR
;
A
#
# COMPACT_ATOMS: atom_id res chain seq x y z
N MET A 1 -2.04 59.05 69.11
CA MET A 1 -3.02 58.47 68.18
C MET A 1 -2.36 57.36 67.40
N TYR A 2 -2.55 56.10 67.77
CA TYR A 2 -2.29 54.96 66.88
C TYR A 2 -3.26 53.83 67.26
N THR A 3 -4.22 53.57 66.37
CA THR A 3 -5.16 52.46 66.45
C THR A 3 -4.52 51.25 65.79
N THR A 4 -4.00 50.33 66.59
CA THR A 4 -3.58 48.99 66.13
C THR A 4 -4.84 48.15 65.87
N SER A 5 -5.17 47.93 64.60
CA SER A 5 -6.22 47.01 64.21
C SER A 5 -5.76 45.57 64.48
N TYR A 6 -6.53 44.85 65.29
CA TYR A 6 -6.27 43.46 65.63
C TYR A 6 -6.45 42.57 64.40
N PHE A 7 -5.35 42.13 63.80
CA PHE A 7 -5.32 41.04 62.83
C PHE A 7 -5.60 39.73 63.57
N ASN A 8 -6.72 39.05 63.27
CA ASN A 8 -7.12 37.82 63.94
C ASN A 8 -6.83 36.60 63.04
N PRO A 9 -5.64 35.98 63.17
CA PRO A 9 -5.14 34.96 62.23
C PRO A 9 -6.04 33.72 62.16
N SER A 10 -6.71 33.38 63.26
CA SER A 10 -7.54 32.16 63.37
C SER A 10 -8.81 32.18 62.49
N LYS A 11 -9.30 33.37 62.12
CA LYS A 11 -10.47 33.50 61.24
C LYS A 11 -10.08 33.36 59.76
N ASN A 12 -8.96 34.00 59.40
CA ASN A 12 -8.37 33.94 58.06
C ASN A 12 -7.98 32.49 57.68
N PHE A 13 -7.35 31.76 58.60
CA PHE A 13 -7.00 30.35 58.37
C PHE A 13 -8.20 29.42 58.18
N LYS A 14 -9.36 29.74 58.78
CA LYS A 14 -10.60 28.94 58.60
C LYS A 14 -11.26 29.21 57.25
N GLU A 15 -11.22 30.46 56.81
CA GLU A 15 -11.71 30.88 55.49
C GLU A 15 -10.83 30.26 54.39
N GLU A 16 -9.51 30.35 54.51
CA GLU A 16 -8.55 29.72 53.59
C GLU A 16 -8.71 28.19 53.54
N ASN A 17 -8.88 27.51 54.69
CA ASN A 17 -9.16 26.07 54.71
C ASN A 17 -10.48 25.69 54.03
N LYS A 18 -11.47 26.58 54.06
CA LYS A 18 -12.76 26.34 53.39
C LYS A 18 -12.59 26.47 51.88
N GLU A 19 -11.90 27.50 51.41
CA GLU A 19 -11.59 27.72 50.01
C GLU A 19 -10.76 26.57 49.43
N LEU A 20 -9.70 26.16 50.13
CA LEU A 20 -8.85 25.03 49.73
C LEU A 20 -9.65 23.72 49.65
N ARG A 21 -10.65 23.51 50.50
CA ARG A 21 -11.52 22.33 50.44
C ARG A 21 -12.47 22.37 49.26
N GLU A 22 -13.02 23.54 48.95
CA GLU A 22 -13.87 23.72 47.77
C GLU A 22 -13.08 23.53 46.47
N GLU A 23 -11.86 24.05 46.41
CA GLU A 23 -10.95 23.85 45.29
C GLU A 23 -10.56 22.38 45.14
N ASN A 24 -10.15 21.71 46.23
CA ASN A 24 -9.87 20.27 46.21
C ASN A 24 -11.06 19.45 45.72
N LYS A 25 -12.29 19.82 46.11
CA LYS A 25 -13.50 19.17 45.61
C LYS A 25 -13.65 19.36 44.11
N LYS A 26 -13.47 20.58 43.60
CA LYS A 26 -13.53 20.88 42.15
C LYS A 26 -12.45 20.11 41.38
N LEU A 27 -11.21 20.13 41.86
CA LEU A 27 -10.10 19.41 41.24
C LEU A 27 -10.35 17.91 41.19
N ARG A 28 -10.81 17.30 42.30
CA ARG A 28 -11.16 15.87 42.34
C ARG A 28 -12.24 15.51 41.33
N THR A 29 -13.32 16.31 41.24
CA THR A 29 -14.37 16.07 40.24
C THR A 29 -13.87 16.21 38.80
N ARG A 30 -12.89 17.08 38.55
CA ARG A 30 -12.30 17.24 37.22
C ARG A 30 -11.41 16.04 36.86
N VAL A 31 -10.61 15.57 37.81
CA VAL A 31 -9.78 14.37 37.63
C VAL A 31 -10.67 13.17 37.32
N GLU A 32 -11.73 12.95 38.10
CA GLU A 32 -12.67 11.84 37.88
C GLU A 32 -13.32 11.89 36.48
N LYS A 33 -13.71 13.08 36.01
CA LYS A 33 -14.24 13.24 34.64
C LYS A 33 -13.20 12.90 33.56
N LEU A 34 -11.98 13.41 33.71
CA LEU A 34 -10.89 13.17 32.76
C LEU A 34 -10.49 11.69 32.74
N GLU A 35 -10.43 11.02 33.89
CA GLU A 35 -10.15 9.59 33.98
C GLU A 35 -11.24 8.77 33.28
N ASN A 36 -12.51 9.13 33.44
CA ASN A 36 -13.62 8.46 32.75
C ASN A 36 -13.59 8.67 31.22
N GLU A 37 -13.13 9.82 30.75
CA GLU A 37 -12.92 10.07 29.32
C GLU A 37 -11.76 9.24 28.77
N LEU A 38 -10.64 9.16 29.50
CA LEU A 38 -9.47 8.37 29.12
C LEU A 38 -9.75 6.87 29.05
N ARG A 39 -10.60 6.34 29.94
CA ARG A 39 -11.04 4.93 29.94
C ARG A 39 -11.64 4.49 28.59
N LYS A 40 -12.19 5.39 27.78
CA LYS A 40 -12.71 5.04 26.44
C LYS A 40 -11.62 4.58 25.48
N TYR A 41 -10.38 5.04 25.69
CA TYR A 41 -9.26 4.83 24.77
C TYR A 41 -8.27 3.77 25.25
N THR A 42 -8.33 3.34 26.52
CA THR A 42 -7.37 2.43 27.15
C THR A 42 -7.91 1.03 27.44
N ASN A 43 -9.11 0.68 26.95
CA ASN A 43 -9.67 -0.65 27.13
C ASN A 43 -9.00 -1.68 26.22
N GLU A 44 -8.91 -2.94 26.66
CA GLU A 44 -8.30 -4.07 25.93
C GLU A 44 -8.93 -4.33 24.55
N ASN A 45 -10.18 -3.90 24.34
CA ASN A 45 -10.91 -4.03 23.08
C ASN A 45 -10.85 -2.79 22.18
N THR A 46 -10.11 -1.74 22.54
CA THR A 46 -10.00 -0.53 21.71
C THR A 46 -8.93 -0.76 20.63
N PRO A 47 -9.31 -0.79 19.33
CA PRO A 47 -8.33 -0.99 18.26
C PRO A 47 -7.38 0.20 18.17
N SER A 48 -6.12 -0.06 17.78
CA SER A 48 -5.05 0.97 17.71
C SER A 48 -5.38 2.19 16.82
N SER A 49 -6.31 2.04 15.88
CA SER A 49 -6.81 3.13 15.02
C SER A 49 -7.69 4.15 15.74
N MET A 50 -8.35 3.77 16.84
CA MET A 50 -9.22 4.64 17.64
C MET A 50 -8.47 5.35 18.78
N VAL A 51 -7.22 4.98 19.07
CA VAL A 51 -6.39 5.66 20.07
C VAL A 51 -5.88 6.98 19.48
N PRO A 52 -6.19 8.14 20.10
CA PRO A 52 -5.72 9.44 19.64
C PRO A 52 -4.18 9.51 19.57
N PRO A 53 -3.60 10.25 18.61
CA PRO A 53 -2.15 10.31 18.41
C PRO A 53 -1.34 10.73 19.65
N PHE A 54 -1.93 11.53 20.53
CA PHE A 54 -1.28 12.03 21.76
C PHE A 54 -1.23 11.00 22.91
N LEU A 55 -1.99 9.91 22.83
CA LEU A 55 -1.99 8.79 23.79
C LEU A 55 -1.22 7.57 23.28
N LYS A 56 -0.75 7.58 22.02
CA LYS A 56 0.09 6.50 21.51
C LYS A 56 1.46 6.61 22.14
N ASP A 57 1.92 5.52 22.77
CA ASP A 57 3.26 5.44 23.33
C ASP A 57 4.30 5.81 22.26
N LEU A 58 5.05 6.89 22.51
CA LEU A 58 6.15 7.34 21.65
C LEU A 58 7.37 6.40 21.74
N GLU A 59 7.29 5.34 22.53
CA GLU A 59 8.38 4.44 22.92
C GLU A 59 8.82 3.42 21.85
N LYS A 60 8.41 3.61 20.60
CA LYS A 60 9.04 2.93 19.46
C LYS A 60 9.77 3.89 18.54
N LYS A 61 10.45 4.89 19.11
CA LYS A 61 11.75 5.28 18.57
C LYS A 61 12.77 4.32 19.14
N VAL A 62 12.77 3.08 18.62
CA VAL A 62 13.96 2.24 18.73
C VAL A 62 15.06 3.09 18.11
N ASP A 63 16.01 3.47 18.95
CA ASP A 63 17.25 4.08 18.54
C ASP A 63 17.75 3.28 17.34
N LYS A 64 17.75 3.93 16.17
CA LYS A 64 18.53 3.42 15.05
C LYS A 64 19.97 3.68 15.45
N GLU A 65 20.47 2.84 16.33
CA GLU A 65 21.88 2.69 16.61
C GLU A 65 22.61 2.62 15.28
N MET A 66 23.71 3.36 15.25
CA MET A 66 24.55 3.64 14.10
C MET A 66 24.59 2.45 13.15
N LYS A 67 24.08 2.66 11.93
CA LYS A 67 24.46 1.81 10.80
C LYS A 67 25.98 1.82 10.78
N ASP A 68 26.57 0.67 11.09
CA ASP A 68 27.97 0.38 10.84
C ASP A 68 28.36 1.01 9.50
N GLU A 69 29.35 1.91 9.58
CA GLU A 69 30.04 2.42 8.42
C GLU A 69 30.74 1.22 7.76
N ARG A 70 29.99 0.54 6.89
CA ARG A 70 30.60 -0.43 5.97
C ARG A 70 31.69 0.30 5.23
N PRO A 71 32.87 -0.34 5.03
CA PRO A 71 33.90 0.22 4.18
C PRO A 71 33.23 0.65 2.88
N LYS A 72 33.48 1.89 2.45
CA LYS A 72 33.16 2.34 1.11
C LYS A 72 34.08 1.57 0.17
N ASP A 73 33.78 0.29 -0.05
CA ASP A 73 34.24 -0.40 -1.24
C ASP A 73 33.82 0.48 -2.41
N ASP A 74 34.71 0.64 -3.38
CA ASP A 74 34.58 1.42 -4.61
C ASP A 74 33.36 0.99 -5.43
N ALA A 75 32.18 1.27 -4.90
CA ALA A 75 30.91 0.94 -5.46
C ALA A 75 30.75 1.90 -6.64
N GLN A 76 31.10 1.39 -7.82
CA GLN A 76 30.54 1.90 -9.07
C GLN A 76 29.09 2.28 -8.79
N PRO A 77 28.65 3.51 -9.15
CA PRO A 77 27.37 4.03 -8.74
C PRO A 77 26.30 2.99 -9.08
N LYS A 78 25.73 2.35 -8.04
CA LYS A 78 24.72 1.32 -8.21
C LYS A 78 23.64 1.93 -9.07
N GLN A 79 23.50 1.40 -10.29
CA GLN A 79 22.55 1.91 -11.25
C GLN A 79 21.18 1.83 -10.58
N ASN A 80 20.59 2.99 -10.28
CA ASN A 80 19.30 3.05 -9.62
C ASN A 80 18.31 2.19 -10.43
N ALA A 81 17.81 1.09 -9.86
CA ALA A 81 16.91 0.17 -10.56
C ALA A 81 15.63 0.86 -11.07
N ARG A 82 15.25 2.01 -10.48
CA ARG A 82 14.16 2.85 -10.97
C ARG A 82 14.46 3.54 -12.31
N ASN A 83 15.73 3.72 -12.63
CA ASN A 83 16.21 4.39 -13.85
C ASN A 83 16.91 3.42 -14.81
N SER A 84 16.98 2.12 -14.50
CA SER A 84 17.48 1.14 -15.46
C SER A 84 16.49 1.04 -16.60
N ARG A 85 16.96 1.36 -17.82
CA ARG A 85 16.16 1.15 -19.03
C ARG A 85 16.14 -0.35 -19.31
N PRO A 86 14.98 -0.94 -19.63
CA PRO A 86 14.92 -2.35 -19.99
C PRO A 86 15.77 -2.61 -21.24
N GLU A 87 16.28 -3.84 -21.35
CA GLU A 87 16.91 -4.29 -22.58
C GLU A 87 15.84 -4.37 -23.69
N PRO A 88 16.06 -3.76 -24.87
CA PRO A 88 15.06 -3.76 -25.93
C PRO A 88 15.01 -5.11 -26.64
N ASP A 89 13.81 -5.67 -26.83
CA ASP A 89 13.61 -6.91 -27.60
C ASP A 89 14.03 -6.78 -29.07
N LYS A 90 13.96 -5.55 -29.61
CA LYS A 90 14.33 -5.22 -30.99
C LYS A 90 14.96 -3.83 -31.06
N ILE A 91 15.96 -3.66 -31.91
CA ILE A 91 16.60 -2.37 -32.19
C ILE A 91 16.29 -1.95 -33.63
N GLU A 92 15.63 -0.81 -33.79
CA GLU A 92 15.38 -0.18 -35.08
C GLU A 92 16.20 1.11 -35.20
N ILE A 93 16.98 1.23 -36.28
CA ILE A 93 17.85 2.40 -36.52
C ILE A 93 17.22 3.27 -37.60
N HIS A 94 16.72 4.43 -37.21
CA HIS A 94 16.20 5.43 -38.14
C HIS A 94 17.32 6.38 -38.58
N LYS A 95 17.60 6.42 -39.89
CA LYS A 95 18.59 7.32 -40.49
C LYS A 95 17.87 8.46 -41.19
N ILE A 96 18.37 9.67 -41.02
CA ILE A 96 17.95 10.82 -41.81
C ILE A 96 18.93 10.95 -42.97
N GLU A 97 18.41 11.04 -44.19
CA GLU A 97 19.19 11.13 -45.43
C GLU A 97 19.08 12.53 -46.04
N THR A 98 17.89 13.12 -45.98
CA THR A 98 17.59 14.46 -46.49
C THR A 98 17.03 15.36 -45.38
N CYS A 99 17.25 16.66 -45.52
CA CYS A 99 16.64 17.66 -44.65
C CYS A 99 15.12 17.71 -44.90
N PRO A 100 14.25 17.57 -43.89
CA PRO A 100 12.80 17.63 -44.10
C PRO A 100 12.31 19.02 -44.55
N ASP A 101 13.06 20.09 -44.24
CA ASP A 101 12.65 21.46 -44.54
C ASP A 101 13.06 21.92 -45.95
N CYS A 102 14.21 21.45 -46.45
CA CYS A 102 14.77 21.92 -47.73
C CYS A 102 15.13 20.80 -48.72
N GLY A 103 14.98 19.53 -48.35
CA GLY A 103 15.21 18.36 -49.21
C GLY A 103 16.68 18.04 -49.52
N MET A 104 17.63 18.90 -49.15
CA MET A 104 19.05 18.68 -49.43
C MET A 104 19.66 17.52 -48.62
N THR A 105 20.67 16.86 -49.18
CA THR A 105 21.38 15.73 -48.55
C THR A 105 22.16 16.16 -47.31
N LEU A 106 22.05 15.38 -46.24
CA LEU A 106 22.78 15.63 -45.00
C LEU A 106 24.25 15.21 -45.11
N THR A 107 25.16 16.18 -45.03
CA THR A 107 26.61 15.94 -45.15
C THR A 107 27.29 15.52 -43.85
N LYS A 108 26.70 15.79 -42.68
CA LYS A 108 27.29 15.42 -41.36
C LYS A 108 26.24 14.97 -40.35
N ARG A 109 26.36 13.74 -39.85
CA ARG A 109 25.60 13.22 -38.70
C ARG A 109 26.40 13.46 -37.43
N LYS A 110 25.91 14.35 -36.55
CA LYS A 110 26.66 14.80 -35.37
C LYS A 110 26.32 14.08 -34.06
N ARG A 111 25.07 13.61 -33.91
CA ARG A 111 24.58 13.07 -32.64
C ARG A 111 23.54 11.99 -32.86
N THR A 112 23.63 10.93 -32.07
CA THR A 112 22.64 9.85 -32.03
C THR A 112 21.86 9.96 -30.73
N TYR A 113 20.53 9.92 -30.82
CA TYR A 113 19.65 9.86 -29.66
C TYR A 113 19.03 8.46 -29.61
N LYS A 114 19.07 7.85 -28.42
CA LYS A 114 18.43 6.54 -28.18
C LYS A 114 17.19 6.74 -27.32
N ARG A 115 16.03 6.32 -27.83
CA ARG A 115 14.76 6.24 -27.11
C ARG A 115 14.33 4.77 -27.07
N ILE A 116 13.89 4.31 -25.91
CA ILE A 116 13.25 3.01 -25.75
C ILE A 116 11.76 3.28 -25.59
N VAL A 117 10.94 2.55 -26.34
CA VAL A 117 9.48 2.59 -26.26
C VAL A 117 9.04 1.20 -25.84
N ILE A 118 8.30 1.13 -24.72
CA ILE A 118 7.63 -0.09 -24.28
C ILE A 118 6.23 -0.02 -24.86
N ASP A 119 5.83 -1.06 -25.56
CA ASP A 119 4.53 -1.13 -26.22
C ASP A 119 3.86 -2.48 -25.94
N ILE A 120 2.53 -2.50 -25.97
CA ILE A 120 1.73 -3.71 -25.79
C ILE A 120 1.28 -4.16 -27.17
N LYS A 121 1.82 -5.29 -27.64
CA LYS A 121 1.41 -5.90 -28.91
C LYS A 121 0.23 -6.82 -28.66
N ASN A 122 -0.84 -6.66 -29.45
CA ASN A 122 -2.04 -7.50 -29.57
C ASN A 122 -2.42 -8.33 -28.33
N ILE A 123 -3.55 -7.97 -27.70
CA ILE A 123 -4.12 -8.79 -26.63
C ILE A 123 -4.96 -9.91 -27.28
N GLU A 124 -4.44 -11.13 -27.27
CA GLU A 124 -5.09 -12.30 -27.85
C GLU A 124 -5.69 -13.20 -26.76
N THR A 125 -6.85 -13.80 -27.05
CA THR A 125 -7.52 -14.75 -26.17
C THR A 125 -7.73 -16.07 -26.91
N GLU A 126 -7.53 -17.17 -26.18
CA GLU A 126 -7.73 -18.53 -26.69
C GLU A 126 -8.83 -19.22 -25.88
N THR A 127 -9.75 -19.87 -26.57
CA THR A 127 -10.80 -20.70 -25.95
C THR A 127 -10.57 -22.15 -26.33
N THR A 128 -10.31 -22.98 -25.33
CA THR A 128 -10.09 -24.42 -25.50
C THR A 128 -11.27 -25.18 -24.92
N GLU A 129 -11.93 -25.99 -25.74
CA GLU A 129 -12.94 -26.94 -25.26
C GLU A 129 -12.24 -28.22 -24.79
N HIS A 130 -12.44 -28.59 -23.53
CA HIS A 130 -11.90 -29.83 -22.97
C HIS A 130 -12.98 -30.90 -22.92
N ILE A 131 -12.81 -31.93 -23.75
CA ILE A 131 -13.66 -33.12 -23.75
C ILE A 131 -12.95 -34.19 -22.92
N SER A 132 -13.48 -34.48 -21.74
CA SER A 132 -12.93 -35.50 -20.84
C SER A 132 -13.72 -36.79 -20.94
N GLU A 133 -13.05 -37.86 -21.33
CA GLU A 133 -13.64 -39.20 -21.31
C GLU A 133 -13.64 -39.79 -19.90
N THR A 134 -14.63 -40.66 -19.67
CA THR A 134 -14.73 -41.50 -18.47
C THR A 134 -14.73 -42.95 -18.88
N GLY A 135 -13.99 -43.80 -18.15
CA GLY A 135 -13.91 -45.23 -18.40
C GLY A 135 -14.01 -46.04 -17.12
N HIS A 136 -14.37 -47.32 -17.25
CA HIS A 136 -14.32 -48.29 -16.16
C HIS A 136 -13.00 -49.06 -16.19
N CYS A 137 -12.36 -49.21 -15.03
CA CYS A 137 -11.19 -50.07 -14.90
C CYS A 137 -11.62 -51.53 -14.79
N SER A 138 -11.15 -52.38 -15.71
CA SER A 138 -11.49 -53.81 -15.73
C SER A 138 -10.96 -54.62 -14.54
N ASN A 139 -9.97 -54.08 -13.79
CA ASN A 139 -9.35 -54.78 -12.67
C ASN A 139 -9.97 -54.45 -11.31
N CYS A 140 -10.43 -53.21 -11.10
CA CYS A 140 -10.97 -52.77 -9.80
C CYS A 140 -12.39 -52.16 -9.89
N ASP A 141 -12.99 -52.14 -11.08
CA ASP A 141 -14.33 -51.60 -11.39
C ASP A 141 -14.55 -50.12 -11.04
N ASN A 142 -13.48 -49.40 -10.73
CA ASN A 142 -13.53 -47.96 -10.48
C ASN A 142 -13.76 -47.19 -11.79
N VAL A 143 -14.59 -46.14 -11.70
CA VAL A 143 -14.75 -45.15 -12.76
C VAL A 143 -13.58 -44.17 -12.71
N VAL A 144 -12.82 -44.07 -13.79
CA VAL A 144 -11.72 -43.13 -13.96
C VAL A 144 -12.13 -42.06 -14.95
N LYS A 145 -11.84 -40.80 -14.64
CA LYS A 145 -12.06 -39.65 -15.52
C LYS A 145 -10.73 -39.08 -15.97
N ALA A 146 -10.62 -38.74 -17.25
CA ALA A 146 -9.45 -38.01 -17.77
C ALA A 146 -9.33 -36.63 -17.09
N GLU A 147 -8.16 -36.35 -16.54
CA GLU A 147 -7.86 -35.06 -15.91
C GLU A 147 -7.63 -33.98 -16.97
N VAL A 148 -8.10 -32.77 -16.68
CA VAL A 148 -7.87 -31.60 -17.53
C VAL A 148 -6.77 -30.74 -16.89
N PRO A 149 -5.57 -30.66 -17.47
CA PRO A 149 -4.47 -29.92 -16.87
C PRO A 149 -4.75 -28.42 -16.83
N ASN A 150 -4.16 -27.73 -15.84
CA ASN A 150 -4.18 -26.26 -15.71
C ASN A 150 -5.58 -25.62 -15.65
N THR A 151 -6.58 -26.39 -15.19
CA THR A 151 -7.94 -25.89 -14.99
C THR A 151 -8.30 -25.83 -13.51
N LEU A 152 -9.12 -24.85 -13.15
CA LEU A 152 -9.72 -24.75 -11.83
C LEU A 152 -11.11 -25.41 -11.86
N PRO A 153 -11.51 -26.13 -10.80
CA PRO A 153 -12.80 -26.79 -10.76
C PRO A 153 -13.93 -25.75 -10.78
N ASN A 154 -14.98 -26.02 -11.56
CA ASN A 154 -16.22 -25.23 -11.63
C ASN A 154 -16.07 -23.77 -12.09
N ILE A 155 -15.00 -23.43 -12.83
CA ILE A 155 -14.77 -22.07 -13.34
C ILE A 155 -14.59 -22.11 -14.86
N LYS A 156 -15.11 -21.09 -15.55
CA LYS A 156 -15.01 -20.94 -17.01
C LYS A 156 -13.69 -20.31 -17.47
N TYR A 157 -13.07 -19.53 -16.59
CA TYR A 157 -11.87 -18.76 -16.89
C TYR A 157 -10.60 -19.57 -16.57
N GLY A 158 -9.63 -19.53 -17.48
CA GLY A 158 -8.32 -20.13 -17.28
C GLY A 158 -7.50 -19.42 -16.20
N ILE A 159 -6.44 -20.08 -15.72
CA ILE A 159 -5.64 -19.62 -14.58
C ILE A 159 -5.02 -18.23 -14.78
N ASN A 160 -4.64 -17.87 -16.01
CA ASN A 160 -4.08 -16.56 -16.33
C ASN A 160 -5.10 -15.44 -16.15
N VAL A 161 -6.36 -15.66 -16.59
CA VAL A 161 -7.45 -14.70 -16.42
C VAL A 161 -7.78 -14.52 -14.94
N VAL A 162 -7.87 -15.63 -14.20
CA VAL A 162 -8.10 -15.59 -12.75
C VAL A 162 -6.98 -14.86 -12.00
N SER A 163 -5.73 -15.08 -12.41
CA SER A 163 -4.58 -14.37 -11.83
C SER A 163 -4.63 -12.87 -12.09
N LEU A 164 -4.98 -12.47 -13.31
CA LEU A 164 -5.16 -11.05 -13.68
C LEU A 164 -6.27 -10.40 -12.84
N ILE A 165 -7.44 -11.05 -12.75
CA ILE A 165 -8.56 -10.58 -11.92
C ILE A 165 -8.13 -10.45 -10.45
N SER A 166 -7.35 -11.40 -9.93
CA SER A 166 -6.86 -11.37 -8.55
C SER A 166 -5.93 -10.19 -8.29
N VAL A 167 -5.00 -9.91 -9.21
CA VAL A 167 -4.13 -8.73 -9.13
C VAL A 167 -4.95 -7.45 -9.19
N MET A 168 -5.94 -7.36 -10.08
CA MET A 168 -6.78 -6.17 -10.20
C MET A 168 -7.64 -5.94 -8.94
N SER A 169 -8.30 -6.99 -8.45
CA SER A 169 -9.23 -6.89 -7.31
C SER A 169 -8.50 -6.72 -5.97
N ILE A 170 -7.46 -7.51 -5.71
CA ILE A 170 -6.77 -7.52 -4.40
C ILE A 170 -5.58 -6.57 -4.43
N GLY A 171 -4.75 -6.65 -5.47
CA GLY A 171 -3.52 -5.85 -5.56
C GLY A 171 -3.78 -4.37 -5.88
N LEU A 172 -4.75 -4.11 -6.76
CA LEU A 172 -5.05 -2.76 -7.26
C LEU A 172 -6.38 -2.19 -6.75
N ASN A 173 -7.16 -2.96 -5.99
CA ASN A 173 -8.48 -2.57 -5.47
C ASN A 173 -9.45 -2.04 -6.54
N VAL A 174 -9.39 -2.59 -7.74
CA VAL A 174 -10.33 -2.26 -8.82
C VAL A 174 -11.69 -2.86 -8.49
N THR A 175 -12.75 -2.09 -8.72
CA THR A 175 -14.12 -2.57 -8.49
C THR A 175 -14.47 -3.71 -9.44
N THR A 176 -15.37 -4.59 -9.01
CA THR A 176 -15.85 -5.71 -9.84
C THR A 176 -16.40 -5.25 -11.19
N ASN A 177 -17.13 -4.13 -11.22
CA ASN A 177 -17.61 -3.51 -12.45
C ASN A 177 -16.47 -3.03 -13.35
N GLY A 178 -15.44 -2.40 -12.77
CA GLY A 178 -14.26 -1.96 -13.53
C GLY A 178 -13.50 -3.14 -14.14
N ILE A 179 -13.36 -4.24 -13.39
CA ILE A 179 -12.76 -5.48 -13.89
C ILE A 179 -13.59 -6.06 -15.04
N SER A 180 -14.92 -6.13 -14.87
CA SER A 180 -15.82 -6.63 -15.91
C SER A 180 -15.76 -5.79 -17.19
N SER A 181 -15.77 -4.46 -17.08
CA SER A 181 -15.58 -3.55 -18.21
C SER A 181 -14.23 -3.77 -18.89
N PHE A 182 -13.15 -3.89 -18.13
CA PHE A 182 -11.82 -4.14 -18.69
C PHE A 182 -11.73 -5.47 -19.45
N LEU A 183 -12.24 -6.56 -18.86
CA LEU A 183 -12.23 -7.88 -19.51
C LEU A 183 -13.01 -7.85 -20.83
N LYS A 184 -14.13 -7.12 -20.87
CA LYS A 184 -14.96 -7.00 -22.07
C LYS A 184 -14.35 -6.08 -23.13
N ASP A 185 -13.95 -4.87 -22.74
CA ASP A 185 -13.62 -3.80 -23.68
C ASP A 185 -12.15 -3.87 -24.14
N VAL A 186 -11.26 -4.42 -23.31
CA VAL A 186 -9.81 -4.51 -23.60
C VAL A 186 -9.39 -5.93 -23.94
N ILE A 187 -9.83 -6.93 -23.17
CA ILE A 187 -9.45 -8.34 -23.39
C ILE A 187 -10.39 -9.05 -24.38
N GLY A 188 -11.63 -8.57 -24.53
CA GLY A 188 -12.63 -9.17 -25.43
C GLY A 188 -13.32 -10.42 -24.87
N ILE A 189 -13.25 -10.67 -23.56
CA ILE A 189 -13.87 -11.82 -22.89
C ILE A 189 -15.20 -11.38 -22.26
N ARG A 190 -16.24 -12.20 -22.41
CA ARG A 190 -17.60 -11.94 -21.90
C ARG A 190 -17.92 -12.69 -20.61
#